data_AF-A0A3C1BLN8-F1
#
_entry.id   AF-A0A3C1BLN8-F1
#
_cell.length_a   1.000
_cell.length_b   1.000
_cell.length_c   1.000
_cell.angle_alpha   90.00
_cell.angle_beta   90.00
_cell.angle_gamma   90.00
#
_symmetry.space_group_name_H-M   'P 1'
#
loop_
_entity.id
_entity.type
_entity.pdbx_description
1 polymer ?
#
loop_
_entity_poly.entity_id
_entity_poly.type
_entity_poly.pdbx_seq_one_letter_code
_entity_poly.pdbx_strand_id
1 'polypeptide(L)'
;IIEVVSSGLGSVLQTSWRDLMPVTLTELGREVNPQFASFVDGSDLVIVCSFVVQLPDLDPVNFDIIYPLQTLRPIASQLRSRTQTDS
;
A
#
# COMPACT_ATOMS: atom_id res chain seq x y z
N ILE A 1 -19.94 -2.95 2.17
CA ILE A 1 -19.15 -3.12 0.91
C ILE A 1 -17.75 -2.54 1.09
N ILE A 2 -17.58 -1.25 1.40
CA ILE A 2 -16.24 -0.66 1.52
C ILE A 2 -15.40 -1.26 2.65
N GLU A 3 -15.98 -1.57 3.81
CA GLU A 3 -15.28 -2.28 4.90
C GLU A 3 -14.81 -3.68 4.50
N VAL A 4 -15.60 -4.38 3.67
CA VAL A 4 -15.23 -5.71 3.14
C VAL A 4 -14.03 -5.59 2.20
N VAL A 5 -14.03 -4.55 1.35
CA VAL A 5 -12.90 -4.27 0.45
C VAL A 5 -11.67 -3.85 1.25
N SER A 6 -11.81 -2.99 2.26
CA SER A 6 -10.72 -2.56 3.15
C SER A 6 -10.09 -3.74 3.89
N SER A 7 -10.92 -4.59 4.51
CA SER A 7 -10.48 -5.79 5.21
C SER A 7 -9.82 -6.82 4.28
N GLY A 8 -10.41 -7.04 3.10
CA GLY A 8 -9.83 -7.90 2.06
C GLY A 8 -8.46 -7.40 1.59
N LEU A 9 -8.35 -6.10 1.29
CA LEU A 9 -7.11 -5.46 0.88
C LEU A 9 -6.05 -5.53 1.98
N GLY A 10 -6.42 -5.29 3.24
CA GLY A 10 -5.53 -5.47 4.39
C GLY A 10 -4.97 -6.89 4.49
N SER A 11 -5.83 -7.90 4.39
CA SER A 11 -5.42 -9.32 4.44
C SER A 11 -4.49 -9.72 3.29
N VAL A 12 -4.82 -9.27 2.07
CA VAL A 12 -3.99 -9.51 0.89
C VAL A 12 -2.63 -8.82 1.05
N LEU A 13 -2.60 -7.56 1.48
CA LEU A 13 -1.35 -6.85 1.71
C LEU A 13 -0.49 -7.53 2.78
N GLN A 14 -1.07 -7.86 3.94
CA GLN A 14 -0.34 -8.60 4.98
C GLN A 14 0.24 -9.90 4.43
N THR A 15 -0.49 -10.57 3.55
CA THR A 15 -0.01 -11.78 2.86
C THR A 15 1.17 -11.49 1.94
N SER A 16 1.06 -10.47 1.09
CA SER A 16 2.14 -10.08 0.16
C SER A 16 3.42 -9.66 0.88
N TRP A 17 3.32 -9.11 2.09
CA TRP A 17 4.49 -8.73 2.89
C TRP A 17 5.20 -9.92 3.54
N ARG A 18 4.54 -11.08 3.71
CA ARG A 18 5.09 -12.24 4.46
C ARG A 18 6.44 -12.72 3.94
N ASP A 19 6.67 -12.65 2.64
CA ASP A 19 7.93 -13.07 2.05
C ASP A 19 9.09 -12.17 2.50
N LEU A 20 8.84 -10.88 2.75
CA LEU A 20 9.87 -10.00 3.30
C LEU A 20 9.92 -10.06 4.83
N MET A 21 8.80 -9.74 5.47
CA MET A 21 8.63 -9.72 6.92
C MET A 21 7.15 -9.79 7.30
N PRO A 22 6.77 -10.42 8.43
CA PRO A 22 5.40 -10.36 8.93
C PRO A 22 5.03 -8.92 9.30
N VAL A 23 3.88 -8.44 8.80
CA VAL A 23 3.35 -7.11 9.14
C VAL A 23 1.93 -7.20 9.68
N THR A 24 1.61 -6.31 10.61
CA THR A 24 0.25 -6.09 11.11
C THR A 24 -0.27 -4.78 10.54
N LEU A 25 -1.36 -4.84 9.77
CA LEU A 25 -2.02 -3.66 9.24
C LEU A 25 -3.28 -3.38 10.04
N THR A 26 -3.46 -2.13 10.44
CA THR A 26 -4.63 -1.65 11.18
C THR A 26 -5.19 -0.42 10.49
N GLU A 27 -6.49 -0.41 10.22
CA GLU A 27 -7.19 0.76 9.70
C GLU A 27 -7.26 1.84 10.79
N LEU A 28 -6.66 3.00 10.55
CA LEU A 28 -6.65 4.12 11.52
C LEU A 28 -7.81 5.09 11.31
N GLY A 29 -8.31 5.17 10.09
CA GLY A 29 -9.39 6.08 9.73
C GLY A 29 -9.61 6.11 8.23
N ARG A 30 -10.72 6.72 7.83
CA ARG A 30 -11.10 6.85 6.44
C ARG A 30 -11.49 8.28 6.17
N GLU A 31 -10.82 8.87 5.19
CA GLU A 31 -11.08 10.23 4.75
C GLU A 31 -11.54 10.25 3.30
N VAL A 32 -12.51 11.11 2.99
CA VAL A 32 -12.92 11.39 1.60
C VAL A 32 -12.13 12.56 1.04
N ASN A 33 -11.71 13.49 1.91
CA ASN A 33 -10.87 14.61 1.52
C ASN A 33 -9.38 14.22 1.73
N PRO A 34 -8.59 14.10 0.65
CA PRO A 34 -7.17 13.76 0.76
C PRO A 34 -6.36 14.79 1.56
N GLN A 35 -6.85 16.04 1.70
CA GLN A 35 -6.19 17.06 2.51
C GLN A 35 -6.25 16.78 4.02
N PHE A 36 -7.19 15.94 4.48
CA PHE A 36 -7.30 15.54 5.88
C PHE A 36 -6.63 14.19 6.18
N ALA A 37 -6.14 13.48 5.16
CA ALA A 37 -5.31 12.29 5.33
C ALA A 37 -3.92 12.70 5.88
N SER A 38 -3.87 12.96 7.19
CA SER A 38 -2.68 13.31 7.95
C SER A 38 -1.77 12.08 8.08
N PHE A 39 -0.95 11.82 7.06
CA PHE A 39 0.04 10.73 7.14
C PHE A 39 1.48 11.19 6.89
N VAL A 40 1.67 12.33 6.22
CA VAL A 40 2.96 12.89 5.84
C VAL A 40 2.85 14.40 5.66
N ASP A 41 3.93 15.14 5.92
CA ASP A 41 3.98 16.55 5.56
C ASP A 41 4.07 16.68 4.03
N GLY A 42 3.58 17.79 3.46
CA GLY A 42 3.55 17.98 1.99
C GLY A 42 4.92 17.92 1.29
N SER A 43 6.02 17.95 2.05
CA SER A 43 7.40 17.81 1.57
C SER A 43 7.99 16.41 1.68
N ASP A 44 7.27 15.45 2.27
CA ASP A 44 7.78 14.11 2.47
C ASP A 44 7.78 13.30 1.18
N LEU A 45 8.86 12.54 0.99
CA LEU A 45 8.96 11.60 -0.12
C LEU A 45 8.09 10.37 0.16
N VAL A 46 7.28 10.01 -0.82
CA VAL A 46 6.44 8.81 -0.80
C VAL A 46 6.73 7.93 -2.01
N ILE A 47 6.55 6.63 -1.83
CA ILE A 47 6.52 5.65 -2.91
C ILE A 47 5.07 5.35 -3.22
N VAL A 48 4.69 5.47 -4.49
CA VAL A 48 3.34 5.20 -4.98
C VAL A 48 3.34 3.89 -5.76
N CYS A 49 2.52 2.95 -5.30
CA CYS A 49 2.23 1.70 -6.02
C CYS A 49 0.85 1.82 -6.65
N SER A 50 0.82 2.00 -7.96
CA SER A 50 -0.42 2.16 -8.74
C SER A 50 -0.88 0.84 -9.33
N PHE A 51 -2.16 0.54 -9.14
CA PHE A 51 -2.81 -0.67 -9.64
C PHE A 51 -4.02 -0.30 -10.47
N VAL A 52 -4.25 -1.06 -11.54
CA VAL A 52 -5.44 -0.94 -12.38
C VAL A 52 -6.33 -2.14 -12.10
N VAL A 53 -7.57 -1.89 -11.68
CA VAL A 53 -8.60 -2.91 -11.46
C VAL A 53 -9.61 -2.81 -12.56
N GLN A 54 -9.78 -3.90 -13.30
CA GLN A 54 -10.80 -4.02 -14.32
C GLN A 54 -11.84 -5.04 -13.86
N LEU A 55 -13.07 -4.58 -13.66
CA LEU A 55 -14.21 -5.45 -13.41
C LEU A 55 -14.94 -5.69 -14.74
N PRO A 56 -15.60 -6.85 -14.91
CA PRO A 56 -16.47 -7.08 -16.06
C PRO A 56 -17.52 -5.98 -16.14
N ASP A 57 -17.74 -5.44 -17.34
CA ASP A 57 -18.77 -4.42 -17.62
C ASP A 57 -18.60 -3.06 -16.92
N LEU A 58 -17.42 -2.78 -16.33
CA LEU A 58 -17.07 -1.47 -15.78
C LEU A 58 -15.78 -0.93 -16.42
N ASP A 59 -15.68 0.39 -16.44
CA ASP A 59 -14.44 1.06 -16.81
C ASP A 59 -13.32 0.68 -15.82
N PRO A 60 -12.06 0.56 -16.28
CA PRO A 60 -10.92 0.35 -15.41
C PRO A 60 -10.82 1.44 -14.34
N VAL A 61 -10.59 1.03 -13.11
CA VAL A 61 -10.43 1.92 -11.97
C VAL A 61 -9.01 1.81 -11.46
N ASN A 62 -8.39 2.96 -11.20
CA ASN A 62 -7.07 3.01 -10.57
C ASN A 62 -7.22 3.06 -9.06
N PHE A 63 -6.38 2.31 -8.35
CA PHE A 63 -6.17 2.50 -6.93
C PHE A 63 -4.68 2.55 -6.63
N ASP A 64 -4.31 3.44 -5.71
CA ASP A 64 -2.93 3.68 -5.32
C ASP A 64 -2.71 3.26 -3.87
N ILE A 65 -1.57 2.63 -3.60
CA ILE A 65 -1.07 2.39 -2.26
C ILE A 65 0.16 3.27 -2.05
N ILE A 66 0.12 4.12 -1.03
CA ILE A 66 1.16 5.12 -0.77
C ILE A 66 1.94 4.71 0.48
N TYR A 67 3.25 4.56 0.32
CA TYR A 67 4.18 4.27 1.42
C TYR A 67 5.09 5.48 1.68
N PRO A 68 5.09 6.04 2.90
CA PRO A 68 6.10 7.02 3.28
C PRO A 68 7.50 6.41 3.16
N LEU A 69 8.43 7.11 2.52
CA LEU A 69 9.78 6.60 2.33
C LEU A 69 10.45 6.30 3.68
N GLN A 70 10.13 7.08 4.72
CA GLN A 70 10.63 6.90 6.09
C GLN A 70 10.33 5.51 6.65
N THR A 71 9.14 4.96 6.38
CA THR A 71 8.73 3.62 6.84
C THR A 71 9.54 2.52 6.17
N LEU A 72 9.97 2.74 4.92
CA LEU A 72 10.69 1.75 4.12
C LEU A 72 12.21 1.86 4.25
N ARG A 73 12.76 3.01 4.66
CA ARG A 73 14.21 3.21 4.86
C ARG A 73 14.86 2.11 5.73
N PRO A 74 14.29 1.71 6.89
CA PRO A 74 14.92 0.70 7.75
C PRO A 74 15.07 -0.68 7.09
N ILE A 75 14.21 -1.00 6.13
CA ILE A 75 14.16 -2.30 5.43
C ILE A 75 14.61 -2.22 3.97
N ALA A 76 15.16 -1.08 3.54
CA ALA A 76 15.50 -0.82 2.14
C ALA A 76 16.50 -1.84 1.56
N SER A 77 17.43 -2.34 2.38
CA SER A 77 18.38 -3.39 1.97
C SER A 77 17.69 -4.74 1.72
N GLN A 78 16.71 -5.10 2.55
CA GLN A 78 15.96 -6.35 2.42
C GLN A 78 15.06 -6.33 1.18
N LEU A 79 14.40 -5.19 0.93
CA LEU A 79 13.61 -4.95 -0.27
C LEU A 79 14.46 -5.13 -1.54
N ARG A 80 15.66 -4.53 -1.58
CA ARG A 80 16.59 -4.67 -2.72
C ARG A 80 17.07 -6.10 -2.92
N SER A 81 17.39 -6.82 -1.85
CA SER A 81 17.84 -8.21 -1.91
C SER A 81 16.80 -9.10 -2.58
N ARG A 82 15.53 -9.00 -2.15
CA ARG A 82 14.41 -9.76 -2.72
C ARG A 82 14.21 -9.47 -4.21
N THR A 83 14.33 -8.21 -4.64
CA THR A 83 14.20 -7.87 -6.07
C THR A 83 15.30 -8.47 -6.95
N GLN A 84 16.48 -8.77 -6.38
CA GLN A 84 17.58 -9.40 -7.12
C GLN A 84 17.48 -10.93 -7.16
N THR A 85 16.78 -11.55 -6.21
CA THR A 85 16.62 -13.01 -6.17
C THR A 85 15.64 -13.54 -7.22
N ASP A 86 14.76 -12.69 -7.76
CA ASP A 86 13.79 -13.04 -8.81
C ASP A 86 14.30 -12.76 -10.24
N SER A 87 15.63 -12.75 -10.46
CA SER A 87 16.27 -12.59 -11.78
C SER A 87 16.93 -13.86 -12.30
#